data_AF-A0A6P9B7I4-F1
#
_entry.id   AF-A0A6P9B7I4-F1
#
_cell.length_a   1.000
_cell.length_b   1.000
_cell.length_c   1.000
_cell.angle_alpha   90.00
_cell.angle_beta   90.00
_cell.angle_gamma   90.00
#
_symmetry.space_group_name_H-M   'P 1'
#
loop_
_entity.id
_entity.type
_entity.pdbx_description
1 polymer ?
#
loop_
_entity_poly.entity_id
_entity_poly.type
_entity_poly.pdbx_seq_one_letter_code
_entity_poly.pdbx_strand_id
1 'polypeptide(L)'
;MTPSNLMFLDQNRLLTPKEKNKLRKPMIEKMRRDRMSSSIEQLKQLLEKQLQRQQAGSKLEKANVLEMAVSYLKHQNQGAGESINQSINQSINQSIRIELEGTLEVF
;
A
#
# COMPACT_ATOMS: atom_id res chain seq x y z
N MET A 1 18.05 37.65 6.44
CA MET A 1 17.84 36.18 6.40
C MET A 1 19.18 35.55 6.03
N THR A 2 19.96 35.12 7.02
CA THR A 2 21.24 34.44 6.76
C THR A 2 20.95 33.00 6.33
N PRO A 3 21.69 32.44 5.36
CA PRO A 3 21.42 31.10 4.88
C PRO A 3 21.94 30.10 5.91
N SER A 4 21.04 29.49 6.68
CA SER A 4 21.32 28.45 7.68
C SER A 4 22.07 27.24 7.10
N ASN A 5 22.09 27.08 5.77
CA ASN A 5 22.87 26.04 5.09
C ASN A 5 24.39 26.28 5.11
N LEU A 6 24.86 27.54 5.20
CA LEU A 6 26.30 27.83 5.14
C LEU A 6 27.01 27.44 6.45
N MET A 7 26.33 27.56 7.59
CA MET A 7 26.85 27.19 8.91
C MET A 7 26.99 25.66 9.10
N PHE A 8 26.15 24.86 8.43
CA PHE A 8 26.14 23.40 8.60
C PHE A 8 27.27 22.70 7.84
N LEU A 9 27.71 23.25 6.70
CA LEU A 9 28.80 22.66 5.91
C LEU A 9 30.18 22.86 6.55
N ASP A 10 30.41 24.00 7.19
CA ASP A 10 31.71 24.32 7.80
C ASP A 10 32.00 23.44 9.02
N GLN A 11 30.98 23.17 9.84
CA GLN A 11 31.09 22.28 10.98
C GLN A 11 31.48 20.85 10.57
N ASN A 12 31.06 20.39 9.39
CA ASN A 12 31.41 19.05 8.88
C ASN A 12 32.88 18.93 8.43
N ARG A 13 33.60 20.03 8.18
CA ARG A 13 35.04 19.97 7.83
C ARG A 13 35.94 19.79 9.05
N LEU A 14 35.53 20.29 10.22
CA LEU A 14 36.31 20.27 11.47
C LEU A 14 36.09 19.02 12.33
N LEU A 15 35.06 18.22 12.04
CA LEU A 15 34.68 17.08 12.88
C LEU A 15 35.49 15.82 12.56
N THR A 16 35.87 15.10 13.62
CA THR A 16 36.52 13.79 13.52
C THR A 16 35.58 12.77 12.86
N PRO A 17 36.09 11.68 12.27
CA PRO A 17 35.25 10.64 11.65
C PRO A 17 34.17 10.06 12.60
N LYS A 18 34.45 10.01 13.90
CA LYS A 18 33.50 9.57 14.94
C LYS A 18 32.34 10.57 15.11
N GLU A 19 32.62 11.85 15.11
CA GLU A 19 31.60 12.91 15.24
C GLU A 19 30.77 13.07 13.95
N LYS A 20 31.42 12.92 12.78
CA LYS A 20 30.71 12.83 11.50
C LYS A 20 29.72 11.67 11.46
N ASN A 21 30.05 10.52 12.06
CA ASN A 21 29.12 9.40 12.17
C ASN A 21 27.98 9.68 13.15
N LYS A 22 28.24 10.42 14.24
CA LYS A 22 27.19 10.87 15.17
C LYS A 22 26.20 11.86 14.53
N LEU A 23 26.60 12.63 13.51
CA LEU A 23 25.71 13.52 12.76
C LEU A 23 25.04 12.87 11.54
N ARG A 24 25.72 11.94 10.86
CA ARG A 24 25.16 11.21 9.72
C ARG A 24 24.01 10.29 10.12
N LYS A 25 24.12 9.58 11.25
CA LYS A 25 23.06 8.69 11.75
C LYS A 25 21.71 9.41 12.00
N PRO A 26 21.63 10.53 12.73
CA PRO A 26 20.37 11.25 12.94
C PRO A 26 19.83 11.87 11.65
N MET A 27 20.69 12.27 10.72
CA MET A 27 20.26 12.76 9.40
C MET A 27 19.61 11.66 8.57
N ILE A 28 20.23 10.47 8.47
CA ILE A 28 19.67 9.32 7.75
C ILE A 28 18.34 8.90 8.37
N GLU A 29 18.28 8.85 9.70
CA GLU A 29 17.04 8.50 10.39
C GLU A 29 15.95 9.57 10.19
N LYS A 30 16.31 10.86 10.15
CA LYS A 30 15.37 11.92 9.76
C LYS A 30 14.85 11.69 8.34
N MET A 31 15.72 11.41 7.37
CA MET A 31 15.29 11.10 6.00
C MET A 31 14.39 9.86 5.93
N ARG A 32 14.68 8.82 6.72
CA ARG A 32 13.83 7.62 6.82
C ARG A 32 12.45 7.97 7.37
N ARG A 33 12.37 8.77 8.43
CA ARG A 33 11.11 9.24 9.01
C ARG A 33 10.31 10.14 8.07
N ASP A 34 10.98 11.03 7.37
CA ASP A 34 10.35 11.93 6.38
C ASP A 34 9.78 11.11 5.23
N ARG A 35 10.52 10.12 4.71
CA ARG A 35 10.04 9.18 3.69
C ARG A 35 8.83 8.39 4.17
N MET A 36 8.90 7.81 5.38
CA MET A 36 7.80 7.04 5.96
C MET A 36 6.53 7.89 6.15
N SER A 37 6.70 9.14 6.61
CA SER A 37 5.59 10.08 6.80
C SER A 37 4.95 10.46 5.47
N SER A 38 5.76 10.71 4.44
CA SER A 38 5.28 10.98 3.08
C SER A 38 4.49 9.80 2.50
N SER A 39 4.99 8.57 2.64
CA SER A 39 4.27 7.37 2.17
C SER A 39 2.93 7.17 2.89
N ILE A 40 2.84 7.46 4.19
CA ILE A 40 1.58 7.38 4.94
C ILE A 40 0.57 8.43 4.46
N GLU A 41 1.04 9.66 4.19
CA GLU A 41 0.17 10.73 3.67
C GLU A 41 -0.34 10.42 2.25
N GLN A 42 0.52 9.88 1.38
CA GLN A 42 0.11 9.44 0.04
C GLN A 42 -0.94 8.32 0.13
N LEU A 43 -0.73 7.35 1.02
CA LEU A 43 -1.68 6.25 1.24
C LEU A 43 -3.04 6.77 1.71
N LYS A 44 -3.04 7.74 2.63
CA LYS A 44 -4.25 8.42 3.08
C LYS A 44 -5.00 9.06 1.92
N GLN A 45 -4.33 9.83 1.06
CA GLN A 45 -4.96 10.48 -0.10
C GLN A 45 -5.55 9.48 -1.10
N LEU A 46 -4.86 8.35 -1.34
CA LEU A 46 -5.38 7.29 -2.20
C LEU A 46 -6.63 6.65 -1.61
N LEU A 47 -6.63 6.37 -0.31
CA LEU A 47 -7.79 5.82 0.40
C LEU A 47 -8.96 6.80 0.48
N GLU A 48 -8.70 8.09 0.75
CA GLU A 48 -9.73 9.14 0.73
C GLU A 48 -10.41 9.24 -0.64
N LYS A 49 -9.67 9.15 -1.75
CA LYS A 49 -10.25 9.14 -3.11
C LYS A 49 -11.10 7.91 -3.40
N GLN A 50 -10.73 6.75 -2.86
CA GLN A 50 -11.53 5.53 -2.98
C GLN A 50 -12.77 5.60 -2.07
N LEU A 51 -12.63 6.15 -0.87
CA LEU A 51 -13.68 6.23 0.13
C LEU A 51 -14.67 7.36 -0.15
N GLN A 52 -14.28 8.53 -0.67
CA GLN A 52 -15.22 9.55 -1.12
C GLN A 52 -16.21 9.01 -2.17
N ARG A 53 -15.80 7.99 -2.95
CA ARG A 53 -16.70 7.28 -3.87
C ARG A 53 -17.67 6.31 -3.18
N GLN A 54 -17.43 5.92 -1.92
CA GLN A 54 -18.22 4.95 -1.17
C GLN A 54 -18.97 5.58 0.04
N GLN A 55 -18.36 6.52 0.76
CA GLN A 55 -18.89 7.24 1.92
C GLN A 55 -18.25 8.64 1.99
N ALA A 56 -19.05 9.69 1.77
CA ALA A 56 -18.58 11.07 1.88
C ALA A 56 -18.50 11.50 3.36
N GLY A 57 -17.30 11.79 3.88
CA GLY A 57 -17.15 12.66 5.06
C GLY A 57 -16.39 12.14 6.28
N SER A 58 -15.79 10.94 6.28
CA SER A 58 -15.02 10.46 7.44
C SER A 58 -13.56 10.94 7.42
N LYS A 59 -13.13 11.63 8.47
CA LYS A 59 -11.75 12.06 8.70
C LYS A 59 -10.88 10.84 8.98
N LEU A 60 -9.96 10.52 8.07
CA LEU A 60 -9.07 9.36 8.21
C LEU A 60 -7.91 9.67 9.16
N GLU A 61 -7.92 9.05 10.34
CA GLU A 61 -6.79 9.06 11.28
C GLU A 61 -5.68 8.08 10.84
N LYS A 62 -4.43 8.31 11.27
CA LYS A 62 -3.26 7.53 10.81
C LYS A 62 -3.36 6.03 11.09
N ALA A 63 -3.97 5.64 12.22
CA ALA A 63 -4.18 4.23 12.54
C ALA A 63 -5.21 3.59 11.58
N ASN A 64 -6.32 4.30 11.31
CA ASN A 64 -7.32 3.85 10.35
C ASN A 64 -6.78 3.76 8.93
N VAL A 65 -5.89 4.67 8.50
CA VAL A 65 -5.23 4.59 7.19
C VAL A 65 -4.47 3.27 7.02
N LEU A 66 -3.73 2.84 8.05
CA LEU A 66 -2.97 1.58 8.00
C LEU A 66 -3.90 0.36 8.04
N GLU A 67 -4.88 0.36 8.93
CA GLU A 67 -5.86 -0.72 9.04
C GLU A 67 -6.66 -0.92 7.74
N MET A 68 -7.13 0.18 7.16
CA MET A 68 -7.87 0.16 5.90
C MET A 68 -7.02 -0.27 4.73
N ALA A 69 -5.76 0.16 4.65
CA ALA A 69 -4.85 -0.30 3.60
C ALA A 69 -4.61 -1.82 3.68
N VAL A 70 -4.42 -2.35 4.90
CA VAL A 70 -4.26 -3.79 5.12
C VAL A 70 -5.53 -4.54 4.72
N SER A 71 -6.70 -4.05 5.14
CA SER A 71 -7.98 -4.63 4.75
C SER A 71 -8.15 -4.64 3.22
N TYR A 72 -7.89 -3.51 2.56
CA TYR A 72 -7.96 -3.39 1.10
C TYR A 72 -7.04 -4.38 0.38
N LEU A 73 -5.79 -4.51 0.83
CA LEU A 73 -4.83 -5.45 0.24
C LEU A 73 -5.24 -6.91 0.46
N LYS A 74 -5.81 -7.25 1.63
CA LYS A 74 -6.35 -8.59 1.91
C LYS A 74 -7.52 -8.90 0.98
N HIS A 75 -8.48 -7.99 0.83
CA HIS A 75 -9.61 -8.16 -0.07
C HIS A 75 -9.17 -8.29 -1.53
N GLN A 76 -8.17 -7.52 -1.98
CA GLN A 76 -7.63 -7.69 -3.34
C GLN A 76 -6.98 -9.06 -3.55
N ASN A 77 -6.19 -9.54 -2.57
CA ASN A 77 -5.54 -10.84 -2.68
C ASN A 77 -6.53 -12.01 -2.59
N GLN A 78 -7.60 -11.87 -1.80
CA GLN A 78 -8.66 -12.88 -1.70
C GLN A 78 -9.57 -12.87 -2.93
N GLY A 79 -9.99 -11.69 -3.39
CA GLY A 79 -10.89 -11.55 -4.54
C GLY A 79 -10.29 -12.04 -5.85
N ALA A 80 -8.98 -11.93 -6.05
CA ALA A 80 -8.31 -12.47 -7.24
C ALA A 80 -8.36 -14.01 -7.28
N GLY A 81 -8.14 -14.67 -6.13
CA GLY A 81 -8.25 -16.13 -6.03
C GLY A 81 -9.70 -16.60 -6.11
N GLU A 82 -10.62 -15.96 -5.40
CA GLU A 82 -12.02 -16.37 -5.34
C GLU A 82 -12.76 -16.16 -6.66
N SER A 83 -12.51 -15.06 -7.38
CA SER A 83 -13.16 -14.79 -8.67
C SER A 83 -12.75 -15.81 -9.73
N ILE A 84 -11.47 -16.18 -9.78
CA ILE A 84 -10.96 -17.21 -10.70
C ILE A 84 -11.56 -18.57 -10.36
N ASN A 85 -11.58 -18.94 -9.07
CA ASN A 85 -12.18 -20.20 -8.64
C ASN A 85 -13.68 -20.26 -8.93
N GLN A 86 -14.44 -19.18 -8.73
CA GLN A 86 -15.86 -19.14 -9.10
C GLN A 86 -16.06 -19.31 -10.60
N SER A 87 -15.25 -18.64 -11.43
CA SER A 87 -15.35 -18.74 -12.89
C SER A 87 -15.01 -20.14 -13.39
N ILE A 88 -13.97 -20.78 -12.83
CA ILE A 88 -13.59 -22.17 -13.13
C ILE A 88 -14.72 -23.12 -12.74
N ASN A 89 -15.26 -22.99 -11.52
CA ASN A 89 -16.36 -23.83 -11.06
C ASN A 89 -17.61 -23.69 -11.93
N GLN A 90 -17.97 -22.46 -12.34
CA GLN A 90 -19.08 -22.25 -13.27
C GLN A 90 -18.84 -22.95 -14.61
N SER A 91 -17.63 -22.83 -15.17
CA SER A 91 -17.27 -23.47 -16.43
C SER A 91 -17.31 -25.00 -16.33
N ILE A 92 -16.79 -25.58 -15.24
CA ILE A 92 -16.83 -27.03 -15.00
C ILE A 92 -18.28 -27.52 -14.90
N ASN A 93 -19.11 -26.83 -14.12
CA ASN A 93 -20.52 -27.20 -13.99
C ASN A 93 -21.28 -27.11 -15.31
N GLN A 94 -20.93 -26.13 -16.17
CA GLN A 94 -21.52 -26.02 -17.50
C GLN A 94 -21.09 -27.16 -18.42
N SER A 95 -19.81 -27.55 -18.40
CA SER A 95 -19.32 -28.70 -19.18
C SER A 95 -19.98 -30.01 -18.75
N ILE A 96 -20.10 -30.26 -17.44
CA ILE A 96 -20.76 -31.46 -16.90
C ILE A 96 -22.23 -31.52 -17.35
N ARG A 97 -22.94 -30.38 -17.33
CA ARG A 97 -24.34 -30.31 -17.80
C ARG A 97 -24.48 -30.70 -19.26
N ILE A 98 -23.61 -30.17 -20.13
CA ILE A 98 -23.63 -30.48 -21.57
C ILE A 98 -23.40 -31.97 -21.82
N GLU A 99 -22.45 -32.58 -21.10
CA GLU A 99 -22.12 -34.00 -21.25
C GLU A 99 -23.26 -34.92 -20.78
N LEU A 100 -23.95 -34.54 -19.70
CA LEU A 100 -25.14 -35.25 -19.23
C LEU A 100 -26.34 -35.10 -20.17
N GLU A 101 -26.56 -33.92 -20.76
CA GLU A 101 -27.65 -33.70 -21.72
C GLU A 101 -27.39 -34.41 -23.07
N GLY A 102 -26.16 -34.41 -23.57
CA GLY A 102 -25.80 -35.11 -24.81
C GLY A 102 -25.92 -36.64 -24.73
N THR A 103 -25.91 -37.22 -23.53
CA THR A 103 -26.07 -38.67 -23.34
C THR A 103 -27.54 -39.11 -23.40
N LEU A 104 -28.49 -38.19 -23.22
CA LEU A 104 -29.93 -38.47 -23.23
C LEU A 104 -30.58 -38.38 -24.63
N GLU A 105 -29.89 -37.84 -25.64
CA GLU A 105 -30.40 -37.76 -27.02
C GLU A 105 -30.02 -38.97 -27.90
N VAL A 106 -29.31 -39.97 -27.38
CA VAL A 106 -28.84 -41.15 -28.15
C VAL A 106 -29.67 -42.42 -27.89
N PHE A 107 -30.79 -42.32 -27.16
CA PHE A 107 -31.79 -43.38 -27.01
C PHE A 107 -33.16 -42.89 -27.47
#